data_AF-A0A2C9D5F1-F1
#
_entry.id   AF-A0A2C9D5F1-F1
#
_cell.length_a   1.000
_cell.length_b   1.000
_cell.length_c   1.000
_cell.angle_alpha   90.00
_cell.angle_beta   90.00
_cell.angle_gamma   90.00
#
_symmetry.space_group_name_H-M   'P 1'
#
loop_
_entity.id
_entity.type
_entity.pdbx_description
1 polymer ?
#
loop_
_entity_poly.entity_id
_entity_poly.type
_entity_poly.pdbx_seq_one_letter_code
_entity_poly.pdbx_strand_id
1 'polypeptide(L)'
;MYINDSAFDAALNWIKANGLRLDICSAEPATYAGVAAVSLGNKDPIAIAAPADGAVSGRKVSVPQITDGAVSADGDATFWAITNGADTLIATGALAASQTVTNGNTFTLAAFDVTFLDAA
;
A
#
# COMPACT_ATOMS: atom_id res chain seq x y z
N MET A 1 -3.79 27.36 4.56
CA MET A 1 -5.21 26.97 4.83
C MET A 1 -5.22 26.11 6.09
N TYR A 2 -6.24 26.18 6.94
CA TYR A 2 -6.37 25.31 8.13
C TYR A 2 -7.58 24.38 7.96
N ILE A 3 -7.34 23.08 8.10
CA ILE A 3 -8.38 22.04 8.16
C ILE A 3 -8.10 21.22 9.42
N ASN A 4 -9.14 20.84 10.15
CA ASN A 4 -8.99 20.08 11.37
C ASN A 4 -8.54 18.63 11.09
N ASP A 5 -7.62 18.11 11.90
CA ASP A 5 -7.08 16.74 11.79
C ASP A 5 -8.17 15.67 11.71
N SER A 6 -9.30 15.87 12.39
CA SER A 6 -10.42 14.92 12.36
C SER A 6 -10.95 14.66 10.95
N ALA A 7 -10.88 15.64 10.05
CA ALA A 7 -11.31 15.48 8.66
C ALA A 7 -10.36 14.56 7.88
N PHE A 8 -9.05 14.73 8.07
CA PHE A 8 -8.05 13.86 7.46
C PHE A 8 -8.07 12.47 8.09
N ASP A 9 -8.21 12.39 9.41
CA ASP A 9 -8.30 11.13 10.15
C ASP A 9 -9.51 10.30 9.75
N ALA A 10 -10.64 10.92 9.40
CA ALA A 10 -11.79 10.19 8.88
C ALA A 10 -11.43 9.44 7.57
N ALA A 11 -10.74 10.11 6.64
CA ALA A 11 -10.31 9.48 5.39
C ALA A 11 -9.22 8.41 5.62
N LEU A 12 -8.26 8.69 6.51
CA LEU A 12 -7.23 7.72 6.90
C LEU A 12 -7.79 6.49 7.62
N ASN A 13 -8.80 6.68 8.47
CA ASN A 13 -9.51 5.57 9.11
C ASN A 13 -10.26 4.72 8.09
N TRP A 14 -10.81 5.33 7.03
CA TRP A 14 -11.38 4.58 5.92
C TRP A 14 -10.32 3.71 5.21
N ILE A 15 -9.13 4.26 4.95
CA ILE A 15 -7.99 3.50 4.38
C ILE A 15 -7.62 2.34 5.30
N LYS A 16 -7.45 2.59 6.60
CA LYS A 16 -7.12 1.56 7.59
C LYS A 16 -8.17 0.44 7.63
N ALA A 17 -9.46 0.79 7.58
CA ALA A 17 -10.55 -0.17 7.70
C ALA A 17 -10.77 -1.02 6.44
N ASN A 18 -10.46 -0.47 5.26
CA ASN A 18 -10.72 -1.12 3.97
C ASN A 18 -9.45 -1.66 3.30
N GLY A 19 -8.25 -1.23 3.71
CA GLY A 19 -6.97 -1.71 3.21
C GLY A 19 -6.63 -3.07 3.79
N LEU A 20 -7.12 -4.12 3.14
CA LEU A 20 -7.04 -5.50 3.64
C LEU A 20 -5.92 -6.30 2.99
N ARG A 21 -5.53 -5.95 1.76
CA ARG A 21 -4.55 -6.70 0.96
C ARG A 21 -3.53 -5.75 0.34
N LEU A 22 -2.27 -6.19 0.28
CA LEU A 22 -1.20 -5.52 -0.45
C LEU A 22 -0.64 -6.44 -1.54
N ASP A 23 -0.54 -5.96 -2.77
CA ASP A 23 0.13 -6.61 -3.88
C ASP A 23 1.45 -5.88 -4.19
N ILE A 24 2.49 -6.63 -4.54
CA ILE A 24 3.69 -6.09 -5.21
C ILE A 24 3.51 -6.24 -6.71
N CYS A 25 3.80 -5.18 -7.47
CA CYS A 25 3.44 -5.09 -8.89
C CYS A 25 4.63 -4.73 -9.77
N SER A 26 4.62 -5.23 -11.01
CA SER A 26 5.61 -4.92 -12.04
C SER A 26 5.42 -3.54 -12.68
N ALA A 27 4.21 -2.98 -12.58
CA ALA A 27 3.86 -1.63 -12.99
C ALA A 27 2.75 -1.09 -12.07
N GLU A 28 2.53 0.23 -12.05
CA GLU A 28 1.49 0.85 -11.24
C GLU A 28 0.09 0.52 -11.78
N PRO A 29 -0.78 -0.16 -11.02
CA PRO A 29 -2.14 -0.43 -11.46
C PRO A 29 -3.00 0.84 -11.35
N ALA A 30 -3.77 1.14 -12.39
CA ALA A 30 -4.68 2.29 -12.40
C ALA A 30 -6.09 1.98 -11.84
N THR A 31 -6.44 0.70 -11.72
CA THR A 31 -7.75 0.24 -11.25
C THR A 31 -7.61 -1.08 -10.50
N TYR A 32 -8.61 -1.43 -9.68
CA TYR A 32 -8.66 -2.72 -9.00
C TYR A 32 -8.55 -3.91 -9.98
N ALA A 33 -9.32 -3.87 -11.08
CA ALA A 33 -9.26 -4.89 -12.12
C ALA A 33 -7.88 -5.00 -12.78
N GLY A 34 -7.15 -3.88 -12.86
CA GLY A 34 -5.80 -3.83 -13.40
C GLY A 34 -4.73 -4.45 -12.50
N VAL A 35 -4.97 -4.58 -11.18
CA VAL A 35 -3.99 -5.15 -10.23
C VAL A 35 -3.57 -6.56 -10.63
N ALA A 36 -4.53 -7.41 -11.02
CA ALA A 36 -4.26 -8.80 -11.39
C ALA A 36 -3.34 -8.94 -12.62
N ALA A 37 -3.31 -7.94 -13.50
CA ALA A 37 -2.46 -7.96 -14.70
C ALA A 37 -0.98 -7.66 -14.39
N VAL A 38 -0.70 -7.04 -13.24
CA VAL A 38 0.64 -6.58 -12.87
C VAL A 38 1.13 -7.13 -11.53
N SER A 39 0.29 -7.85 -10.77
CA SER A 39 0.65 -8.44 -9.48
C SER A 39 1.64 -9.60 -9.65
N LEU A 40 2.72 -9.54 -8.87
CA LEU A 40 3.74 -10.60 -8.78
C LEU A 40 3.64 -11.39 -7.48
N GLY A 41 2.85 -10.91 -6.52
CA GLY A 41 2.70 -11.49 -5.21
C GLY A 41 1.88 -10.60 -4.31
N ASN A 42 1.36 -11.15 -3.21
CA ASN A 42 0.55 -10.41 -2.26
C ASN A 42 0.74 -10.85 -0.82
N LYS A 43 0.36 -9.95 0.08
CA LYS A 43 0.10 -10.22 1.49
C LYS A 43 -1.37 -9.92 1.76
N ASP A 44 -2.08 -10.92 2.27
CA ASP A 44 -3.48 -10.84 2.66
C ASP A 44 -3.71 -11.75 3.89
N PRO A 45 -4.17 -11.22 5.04
CA PRO A 45 -4.45 -9.81 5.31
C PRO A 45 -3.19 -8.99 5.63
N ILE A 46 -3.25 -7.68 5.42
CA ILE A 46 -2.33 -6.70 6.01
C ILE A 46 -2.96 -5.99 7.22
N ALA A 47 -2.13 -5.37 8.04
CA ALA A 47 -2.58 -4.43 9.06
C ALA A 47 -2.12 -3.01 8.70
N ILE A 48 -2.94 -2.02 9.04
CA ILE A 48 -2.61 -0.60 8.89
C ILE A 48 -2.74 0.07 10.26
N ALA A 49 -1.73 0.84 10.66
CA ALA A 49 -1.71 1.56 11.94
C ALA A 49 -2.81 2.63 12.01
N ALA A 50 -3.10 3.12 13.22
CA ALA A 50 -4.03 4.23 13.38
C ALA A 50 -3.47 5.53 12.75
N PRO A 51 -4.33 6.50 12.40
CA PRO A 51 -3.87 7.81 11.93
C PRO A 51 -2.90 8.47 12.92
N ALA A 52 -1.88 9.11 12.38
CA ALA A 52 -0.86 9.83 13.13
C ALA A 52 -0.40 11.08 12.36
N ASP A 53 0.39 11.93 13.02
CA ASP A 53 1.01 13.09 12.38
C ASP A 53 1.94 12.68 11.24
N GLY A 54 1.88 13.42 10.14
CA GLY A 54 2.86 13.34 9.06
C GLY A 54 4.25 13.77 9.51
N ALA A 55 5.30 13.40 8.75
CA ALA A 55 6.68 13.68 9.13
C ALA A 55 7.06 15.17 9.12
N VAL A 56 6.44 15.96 8.25
CA VAL A 56 6.68 17.41 8.10
C VAL A 56 5.39 18.20 8.30
N SER A 57 4.29 17.73 7.71
CA SER A 57 2.94 18.28 7.83
C SER A 57 1.90 17.20 7.50
N GLY A 58 0.62 17.52 7.69
CA GLY A 58 -0.50 16.65 7.34
C GLY A 58 -0.65 15.43 8.25
N ARG A 59 -1.35 14.42 7.75
CA ARG A 59 -1.72 13.21 8.49
C ARG A 59 -1.39 11.97 7.66
N LYS A 60 -1.09 10.87 8.34
CA LYS A 60 -0.69 9.60 7.71
C LYS A 60 -1.26 8.36 8.39
N VAL A 61 -1.22 7.25 7.68
CA VAL A 61 -1.26 5.90 8.26
C VAL A 61 -0.01 5.14 7.86
N SER A 62 0.41 4.19 8.68
CA SER A 62 1.61 3.39 8.42
C SER A 62 1.24 1.94 8.19
N VAL A 63 1.79 1.35 7.14
CA VAL A 63 1.79 -0.10 6.91
C VAL A 63 3.04 -0.66 7.61
N PRO A 64 2.91 -1.56 8.60
CA PRO A 64 4.05 -2.19 9.25
C PRO A 64 4.88 -3.01 8.26
N GLN A 65 6.08 -3.41 8.69
CA GLN A 65 6.93 -4.29 7.90
C GLN A 65 6.18 -5.58 7.53
N ILE A 66 6.25 -5.96 6.26
CA ILE A 66 5.78 -7.25 5.76
C ILE A 66 6.99 -8.17 5.68
N THR A 67 6.90 -9.36 6.26
CA THR A 67 7.99 -10.36 6.26
C THR A 67 7.62 -11.66 5.57
N ASP A 68 6.34 -11.85 5.24
CA ASP A 68 5.76 -13.12 4.83
C ASP A 68 4.74 -12.94 3.68
N GLY A 69 4.99 -11.98 2.77
CA GLY A 69 4.20 -11.84 1.56
C GLY A 69 4.51 -12.98 0.58
N ALA A 70 3.50 -13.57 -0.06
CA ALA A 70 3.68 -14.69 -0.97
C ALA A 70 3.88 -14.21 -2.41
N VAL A 71 4.92 -14.71 -3.09
CA VAL A 71 5.17 -14.44 -4.52
C VAL A 71 4.47 -15.50 -5.35
N SER A 72 3.68 -15.07 -6.33
CA SER A 72 2.88 -15.93 -7.22
C SER A 72 3.31 -15.86 -8.69
N ALA A 73 4.21 -14.95 -9.06
CA ALA A 73 4.78 -14.85 -10.40
C ALA A 73 6.21 -14.32 -10.36
N ASP A 74 7.01 -14.71 -11.36
CA ASP A 74 8.37 -14.20 -11.54
C ASP A 74 8.33 -12.77 -12.12
N GLY A 75 9.29 -11.93 -11.71
CA GLY A 75 9.47 -10.61 -12.32
C GLY A 75 10.14 -9.60 -11.40
N ASP A 76 10.22 -8.36 -11.86
CA ASP A 76 10.73 -7.24 -11.08
C ASP A 76 9.58 -6.41 -10.52
N ALA A 77 9.38 -6.47 -9.21
CA ALA A 77 8.42 -5.64 -8.51
C ALA A 77 8.97 -4.23 -8.35
N THR A 78 8.22 -3.24 -8.81
CA THR A 78 8.58 -1.81 -8.74
C THR A 78 7.52 -0.95 -8.05
N PHE A 79 6.30 -1.48 -7.86
CA PHE A 79 5.20 -0.80 -7.19
C PHE A 79 4.55 -1.67 -6.12
N TRP A 80 3.78 -1.05 -5.24
CA TRP A 80 2.83 -1.70 -4.34
C TRP A 80 1.42 -1.16 -4.59
N ALA A 81 0.41 -1.99 -4.31
CA ALA A 81 -0.99 -1.62 -4.40
C ALA A 81 -1.76 -2.16 -3.19
N ILE A 82 -2.50 -1.30 -2.50
CA ILE A 82 -3.40 -1.68 -1.41
C ILE A 82 -4.82 -1.76 -1.96
N THR A 83 -5.51 -2.86 -1.68
CA THR A 83 -6.90 -3.08 -2.07
C THR A 83 -7.73 -3.56 -0.89
N ASN A 84 -9.05 -3.54 -1.05
CA ASN A 84 -9.96 -4.24 -0.15
C ASN A 84 -10.13 -5.73 -0.49
N GLY A 85 -9.38 -6.25 -1.47
CA GLY A 85 -9.49 -7.64 -1.94
C GLY A 85 -10.79 -7.98 -2.69
N ALA A 86 -11.62 -7.00 -3.01
CA ALA A 86 -12.93 -7.24 -3.65
C ALA A 86 -13.16 -6.39 -4.91
N ASP A 87 -13.07 -5.06 -4.81
CA ASP A 87 -13.48 -4.15 -5.89
C ASP A 87 -12.76 -2.79 -5.90
N THR A 88 -12.03 -2.44 -4.85
CA THR A 88 -11.51 -1.10 -4.64
C THR A 88 -9.99 -1.11 -4.57
N LEU A 89 -9.38 -0.29 -5.43
CA LEU A 89 -7.98 0.10 -5.32
C LEU A 89 -7.90 1.32 -4.40
N ILE A 90 -7.21 1.17 -3.27
CA ILE A 90 -7.22 2.16 -2.18
C ILE A 90 -6.01 3.10 -2.29
N ALA A 91 -4.84 2.54 -2.52
CA ALA A 91 -3.60 3.31 -2.64
C ALA A 91 -2.58 2.55 -3.48
N THR A 92 -1.72 3.28 -4.18
CA THR A 92 -0.56 2.76 -4.89
C THR A 92 0.66 3.59 -4.57
N GLY A 93 1.84 3.04 -4.81
CA GLY A 93 3.08 3.79 -4.76
C GLY A 93 4.25 2.97 -5.28
N ALA A 94 5.35 3.67 -5.58
CA ALA A 94 6.60 3.02 -5.96
C ALA A 94 7.23 2.33 -4.74
N LEU A 95 7.91 1.21 -4.98
CA LEU A 95 8.81 0.62 -4.00
C LEU A 95 10.08 1.47 -3.89
N ALA A 96 10.65 1.56 -2.68
CA ALA A 96 11.90 2.30 -2.46
C ALA A 96 13.08 1.74 -3.29
N ALA A 97 13.03 0.44 -3.62
CA ALA A 97 13.93 -0.21 -4.55
C ALA A 97 13.18 -1.32 -5.30
N SER A 98 13.54 -1.55 -6.56
CA SER A 98 13.04 -2.68 -7.34
C SER A 98 13.48 -4.00 -6.70
N GLN A 99 12.60 -5.00 -6.71
CA GLN A 99 12.85 -6.33 -6.16
C GLN A 99 12.55 -7.40 -7.20
N THR A 100 13.57 -8.14 -7.63
CA THR A 100 13.36 -9.35 -8.43
C THR A 100 12.80 -10.44 -7.54
N VAL A 101 11.65 -10.98 -7.92
CA VAL A 101 10.96 -12.03 -7.19
C VAL A 101 10.81 -13.28 -8.05
N THR A 102 10.76 -14.43 -7.38
CA THR A 102 10.59 -15.74 -8.01
C THR A 102 9.37 -16.42 -7.39
N ASN A 103 8.51 -16.96 -8.23
CA ASN A 103 7.29 -17.65 -7.83
C ASN A 103 7.56 -18.74 -6.79
N GLY A 104 6.76 -18.77 -5.74
CA GLY A 104 6.91 -19.68 -4.60
C GLY A 104 7.81 -19.16 -3.48
N ASN A 105 8.55 -18.07 -3.68
CA ASN A 105 9.28 -17.41 -2.61
C ASN A 105 8.38 -16.47 -1.79
N THR A 106 8.93 -15.97 -0.69
CA THR A 106 8.34 -14.87 0.08
C THR A 106 9.02 -13.54 -0.25
N PHE A 107 8.25 -12.45 -0.24
CA PHE A 107 8.79 -11.09 -0.29
C PHE A 107 8.68 -10.40 1.07
N THR A 108 9.53 -9.40 1.28
CA THR A 108 9.49 -8.53 2.47
C THR A 108 9.44 -7.07 2.05
N LEU A 109 8.65 -6.27 2.75
CA LEU A 109 8.66 -4.81 2.59
C LEU A 109 8.98 -4.16 3.94
N ALA A 110 9.86 -3.16 3.92
CA ALA A 110 10.03 -2.27 5.08
C ALA A 110 8.71 -1.56 5.39
N ALA A 111 8.54 -1.12 6.64
CA ALA A 111 7.40 -0.28 6.98
C ALA A 111 7.40 1.00 6.14
N PHE A 112 6.22 1.44 5.71
CA PHE A 112 6.06 2.64 4.90
C PHE A 112 4.77 3.37 5.27
N ASP A 113 4.73 4.65 4.92
CA ASP A 113 3.61 5.52 5.22
C ASP A 113 2.76 5.78 3.97
N VAL A 114 1.44 5.81 4.18
CA VAL A 114 0.48 6.39 3.23
C VAL A 114 0.08 7.75 3.80
N THR A 115 0.49 8.81 3.11
CA THR A 115 0.23 10.20 3.51
C THR A 115 -0.73 10.83 2.52
N PHE A 116 -1.60 11.71 3.01
CA PHE A 116 -2.16 12.75 2.15
C PHE A 116 -1.07 13.82 2.01
N LEU A 117 -0.48 13.97 0.82
CA LEU A 117 0.41 15.10 0.54
C LEU A 117 -0.39 16.40 0.70
N ASP A 118 -0.02 17.22 1.68
CA ASP A 118 -0.44 18.62 1.72
C ASP A 118 0.27 19.33 0.58
N ALA A 119 -0.49 20.00 -0.28
CA ALA A 119 0.07 20.73 -1.42
C ALA A 119 0.93 21.89 -0.87
N ALA A 120 2.16 22.01 -1.37
CA ALA A 120 2.99 23.19 -1.18
C ALA A 120 2.44 24.39 -1.97
#